data_AF-A0A2V8EUR1-F1
#
_entry.id   AF-A0A2V8EUR1-F1
#
_cell.length_a   1.000
_cell.length_b   1.000
_cell.length_c   1.000
_cell.angle_alpha   90.00
_cell.angle_beta   90.00
_cell.angle_gamma   90.00
#
_symmetry.space_group_name_H-M   'P 1'
#
loop_
_entity.id
_entity.type
_entity.pdbx_description
1 polymer ?
#
loop_
_entity_poly.entity_id
_entity_poly.type
_entity_poly.pdbx_seq_one_letter_code
_entity_poly.pdbx_strand_id
1 'polypeptide(L)'
;MVQSILGRLPPGGLANGTTPVLILDNGTKAFANSRRTQVDMRFAKILRFSGRRADVGVDLQNLLNTNYGVTYESQYDYSAANGGTWNNPITILGPRFVRLNLTFNF
;
A
#
# COMPACT_ATOMS: atom_id res chain seq x y z
N MET A 1 27.27 10.07 14.87
CA MET A 1 27.37 9.14 16.02
C MET A 1 27.90 7.74 15.69
N VAL A 2 27.94 7.25 14.44
CA VAL A 2 28.44 5.87 14.13
C VAL A 2 29.96 5.79 13.90
N GLN A 3 30.58 6.83 13.31
CA GLN A 3 32.02 6.85 13.03
C GLN A 3 32.91 6.77 14.29
N SER A 4 32.48 7.35 15.42
CA SER A 4 33.31 7.44 16.63
C SER A 4 33.45 6.10 17.37
N ILE A 5 32.65 5.08 17.03
CA ILE A 5 32.70 3.76 17.67
C ILE A 5 33.51 2.76 16.84
N LEU A 6 33.55 2.91 15.51
CA LEU A 6 34.16 1.94 14.58
C LEU A 6 35.57 2.32 14.10
N GLY A 7 36.00 3.57 14.29
CA GLY A 7 37.31 4.06 13.85
C GLY A 7 37.48 4.15 12.31
N ARG A 8 36.48 3.71 11.55
CA ARG A 8 36.39 3.82 10.09
C ARG A 8 34.93 3.92 9.65
N LEU A 9 34.71 4.46 8.45
CA LEU A 9 33.37 4.49 7.86
C LEU A 9 32.93 3.07 7.45
N PRO A 10 31.62 2.75 7.51
CA PRO A 10 31.09 1.55 6.88
C PRO A 10 31.43 1.56 5.37
N PRO A 11 31.53 0.40 4.71
CA PRO A 11 31.69 0.34 3.26
C PRO A 11 30.61 1.18 2.54
N GLY A 12 31.02 2.16 1.74
CA GLY A 12 30.11 3.09 1.06
C GLY A 12 29.55 4.24 1.92
N GLY A 13 30.01 4.38 3.17
CA GLY A 13 29.57 5.42 4.08
C GLY A 13 30.12 6.81 3.75
N LEU A 14 29.33 7.84 4.02
CA LEU A 14 29.71 9.24 3.84
C LEU A 14 30.35 9.78 5.12
N ALA A 15 31.47 10.51 4.99
CA ALA A 15 32.17 11.11 6.13
C ALA A 15 31.32 12.17 6.85
N ASN A 16 30.45 12.86 6.09
CA ASN A 16 29.49 13.82 6.59
C ASN A 16 28.13 13.50 5.98
N GLY A 17 27.09 13.35 6.82
CA GLY A 17 25.73 13.05 6.39
C GLY A 17 25.22 11.65 6.77
N THR A 18 24.04 11.32 6.27
CA THR A 18 23.36 10.05 6.57
C THR A 18 23.93 8.93 5.70
N THR A 19 24.41 7.84 6.31
CA THR A 19 24.76 6.61 5.59
C THR A 19 23.59 5.63 5.66
N PRO A 20 22.93 5.29 4.54
CA PRO A 20 21.85 4.31 4.55
C PRO A 20 22.42 2.92 4.85
N VAL A 21 21.86 2.25 5.86
CA VAL A 21 22.14 0.84 6.18
C VAL A 21 20.86 0.06 5.97
N LEU A 22 20.82 -0.77 4.94
CA LEU A 22 19.68 -1.63 4.67
C LEU A 22 19.70 -2.81 5.64
N ILE A 23 18.67 -2.91 6.49
CA ILE A 23 18.53 -3.98 7.50
C ILE A 23 17.71 -5.16 6.95
N LEU A 24 17.05 -4.95 5.80
CA LEU A 24 16.25 -5.97 5.11
C LEU A 24 16.95 -6.36 3.81
N ASP A 25 17.15 -7.65 3.61
CA ASP A 25 17.62 -8.24 2.36
C ASP A 25 16.59 -9.22 1.77
N ASN A 26 16.95 -9.90 0.68
CA ASN A 26 16.06 -10.86 0.03
C ASN A 26 15.84 -12.15 0.86
N GLY A 27 16.69 -12.43 1.86
CA GLY A 27 16.65 -13.59 2.76
C GLY A 27 15.98 -13.32 4.11
N THR A 28 16.03 -12.10 4.64
CA THR A 28 15.45 -11.66 5.91
C THR A 28 14.35 -10.63 5.67
N LYS A 29 13.34 -11.01 4.89
CA LYS A 29 12.18 -10.16 4.59
C LYS A 29 11.38 -9.88 5.87
N ALA A 30 11.36 -8.63 6.33
CA ALA A 30 10.36 -8.20 7.30
C ALA A 30 9.02 -8.02 6.58
N PHE A 31 8.09 -8.93 6.79
CA PHE A 31 6.76 -8.87 6.17
C PHE A 31 5.85 -7.93 6.97
N ALA A 32 6.03 -6.62 6.82
CA ALA A 32 5.02 -5.64 7.24
C ALA A 32 3.66 -5.90 6.55
N ASN A 33 3.73 -6.56 5.39
CA ASN A 33 2.65 -6.84 4.47
C ASN A 33 2.50 -8.35 4.24
N SER A 34 2.07 -9.07 5.28
CA SER A 34 1.64 -10.48 5.19
C SER A 34 0.45 -10.65 4.23
N ARG A 35 0.08 -11.90 3.90
CA ARG A 35 -1.07 -12.20 3.01
C ARG A 35 -2.30 -11.34 3.37
N ARG A 36 -2.82 -10.62 2.37
CA ARG A 36 -4.05 -9.83 2.46
C ARG A 36 -5.11 -10.44 1.58
N THR A 37 -6.34 -10.42 2.07
CA THR A 37 -7.49 -10.85 1.27
C THR A 37 -8.29 -9.61 0.90
N GLN A 38 -8.26 -9.28 -0.38
CA GLN A 38 -9.14 -8.26 -0.96
C GLN A 38 -10.14 -8.96 -1.87
N VAL A 39 -11.41 -8.61 -1.70
CA VAL A 39 -12.49 -9.12 -2.54
C VAL A 39 -13.08 -7.93 -3.30
N ASP A 40 -13.07 -8.01 -4.62
CA ASP A 40 -13.73 -7.06 -5.52
C ASP A 40 -14.80 -7.81 -6.32
N MET A 41 -15.92 -7.16 -6.62
CA MET A 41 -17.02 -7.78 -7.36
C MET A 41 -17.59 -6.85 -8.42
N ARG A 42 -18.13 -7.46 -9.48
CA ARG A 42 -18.89 -6.76 -10.51
C ARG A 42 -20.21 -7.47 -10.73
N PHE A 43 -21.29 -6.69 -10.69
CA PHE A 43 -22.62 -7.10 -11.10
C PHE A 43 -22.96 -6.43 -12.43
N ALA A 44 -23.46 -7.19 -13.39
CA ALA A 44 -23.89 -6.66 -14.67
C ALA A 44 -25.24 -7.25 -15.08
N LYS A 45 -26.08 -6.42 -15.69
CA LYS A 45 -27.36 -6.83 -16.25
C LYS A 45 -27.59 -6.15 -17.59
N ILE A 46 -27.95 -6.95 -18.58
CA ILE A 46 -28.46 -6.49 -19.86
C ILE A 46 -29.99 -6.42 -19.77
N LEU A 47 -30.55 -5.23 -20.00
CA LEU A 47 -31.97 -4.96 -20.06
C LEU A 47 -32.36 -4.74 -21.53
N ARG A 48 -33.45 -5.38 -21.96
CA ARG A 48 -34.00 -5.24 -23.32
C ARG A 48 -35.45 -4.77 -23.22
N PHE A 49 -35.80 -3.70 -23.91
CA PHE A 49 -37.16 -3.15 -23.90
C PHE A 49 -37.45 -2.37 -25.19
N SER A 50 -38.63 -2.56 -25.80
CA SER A 50 -39.06 -1.83 -27.01
C SER A 50 -38.01 -1.77 -28.14
N GLY A 51 -37.36 -2.90 -28.44
CA GLY A 51 -36.28 -2.97 -29.44
C GLY A 51 -34.93 -2.35 -29.01
N ARG A 52 -34.86 -1.72 -27.84
CA ARG A 52 -33.66 -1.07 -27.29
C ARG A 52 -32.93 -1.97 -26.31
N ARG A 53 -31.65 -1.67 -26.08
CA ARG A 53 -30.77 -2.40 -25.14
C ARG A 53 -30.07 -1.43 -24.20
N ALA A 54 -30.11 -1.73 -22.91
CA ALA A 54 -29.33 -1.04 -21.89
C ALA A 54 -28.44 -2.05 -21.14
N ASP A 55 -27.13 -1.78 -21.09
CA ASP A 55 -26.17 -2.56 -20.32
C ASP A 55 -25.87 -1.78 -19.01
N VAL A 56 -26.27 -2.34 -17.87
CA VAL A 56 -26.10 -1.74 -16.55
C VAL A 56 -25.05 -2.53 -15.78
N GLY A 57 -24.08 -1.83 -15.18
CA GLY A 57 -23.02 -2.44 -14.39
C GLY A 57 -22.80 -1.73 -13.06
N VAL A 58 -22.50 -2.49 -12.02
CA VAL A 58 -22.07 -2.01 -10.70
C VAL A 58 -20.78 -2.73 -10.35
N ASP A 59 -19.68 -1.98 -10.25
CA ASP A 59 -18.41 -2.49 -9.72
C ASP A 59 -18.27 -2.08 -8.26
N LEU A 60 -17.91 -3.02 -7.40
CA LEU A 60 -17.69 -2.80 -5.97
C LEU A 60 -16.28 -3.24 -5.60
N GLN A 61 -15.44 -2.24 -5.32
CA GLN A 61 -14.05 -2.43 -4.91
C GLN A 61 -13.96 -2.43 -3.38
N ASN A 62 -13.03 -3.22 -2.84
CA ASN A 62 -12.88 -3.47 -1.41
C ASN A 62 -14.23 -3.84 -0.77
N LEU A 63 -14.84 -4.92 -1.28
CA LEU A 63 -16.15 -5.41 -0.83
C LEU A 63 -16.22 -5.55 0.69
N LEU A 64 -15.18 -6.09 1.30
CA LEU A 64 -15.11 -6.34 2.74
C LEU A 64 -14.75 -5.09 3.56
N ASN A 65 -14.50 -3.95 2.90
CA ASN A 65 -14.13 -2.66 3.51
C ASN A 65 -12.95 -2.78 4.49
N THR A 66 -11.93 -3.52 4.08
CA THR A 66 -10.68 -3.70 4.84
C THR A 66 -9.80 -2.44 4.80
N ASN A 67 -8.97 -2.22 5.82
CA ASN A 67 -8.17 -0.99 6.01
C ASN A 67 -6.66 -1.24 6.09
N TYR A 68 -6.16 -2.25 5.38
CA TYR A 68 -4.75 -2.64 5.46
C TYR A 68 -3.78 -1.50 5.08
N GLY A 69 -2.66 -1.35 5.79
CA GLY A 69 -1.64 -0.32 5.50
C GLY A 69 -0.86 -0.60 4.20
N VAL A 70 -0.86 0.27 3.19
CA VAL A 70 -0.29 -0.07 1.85
C VAL A 70 1.16 0.36 1.69
N THR A 71 1.55 1.47 2.31
CA THR A 71 2.93 1.97 2.30
C THR A 71 3.41 2.17 3.72
N TYR A 72 4.72 2.05 3.92
CA TYR A 72 5.35 2.05 5.23
C TYR A 72 6.58 2.95 5.26
N GLU A 73 6.89 3.50 6.43
CA GLU A 73 8.14 4.21 6.69
C GLU A 73 9.35 3.31 6.42
N SER A 74 10.23 3.73 5.51
CA SER A 74 11.45 2.97 5.17
C SER A 74 12.67 3.38 5.99
N GLN A 75 12.63 4.55 6.63
CA GLN A 75 13.72 5.09 7.43
C GLN A 75 13.36 5.01 8.91
N TYR A 76 14.32 4.59 9.74
CA TYR A 76 14.21 4.67 11.19
C TYR A 76 14.36 6.13 11.61
N ASP A 77 13.35 6.68 12.29
CA ASP A 77 13.41 8.00 12.90
C ASP A 77 13.68 7.84 14.40
N TYR A 78 14.88 8.21 14.85
CA TYR A 78 15.29 8.15 16.25
C TYR A 78 14.75 9.31 17.10
N SER A 79 14.23 10.37 16.46
CA SER A 79 13.75 11.58 17.11
C SER A 79 12.24 11.55 17.40
N ALA A 80 11.54 10.54 16.91
CA ALA A 80 10.12 10.34 17.16
C ALA A 80 9.82 10.09 18.65
N ALA A 81 8.67 10.59 19.11
CA ALA A 81 8.21 10.41 20.49
C ALA A 81 8.09 8.91 20.84
N ASN A 82 8.51 8.54 22.07
CA ASN A 82 8.49 7.17 22.62
C ASN A 82 9.55 6.18 22.07
N GLY A 83 10.73 6.65 21.67
CA GLY A 83 11.89 5.77 21.45
C GLY A 83 12.13 5.36 20.00
N GLY A 84 11.64 6.16 19.06
CA GLY A 84 11.86 6.01 17.62
C GLY A 84 10.78 5.23 16.89
N THR A 85 10.62 5.49 15.60
CA THR A 85 9.61 4.86 14.73
C THR A 85 10.25 4.23 13.50
N TRP A 86 9.72 3.08 13.08
CA TRP A 86 10.12 2.41 11.86
C TRP A 86 9.03 1.47 11.37
N ASN A 87 8.85 1.44 10.05
CA ASN A 87 7.91 0.53 9.39
C ASN A 87 6.47 0.69 9.92
N ASN A 88 6.08 1.92 10.28
CA ASN A 88 4.68 2.24 10.52
C ASN A 88 3.95 2.46 9.19
N PRO A 89 2.67 2.07 9.07
CA PRO A 89 1.89 2.36 7.88
C PRO A 89 1.65 3.87 7.73
N ILE A 90 1.97 4.43 6.56
CA ILE A 90 1.74 5.86 6.23
C ILE A 90 0.54 6.07 5.31
N THR A 91 0.08 5.01 4.64
CA THR A 91 -1.19 5.01 3.89
C THR A 91 -1.95 3.73 4.14
N ILE A 92 -3.26 3.76 3.93
CA ILE A 92 -4.15 2.59 4.01
C ILE A 92 -4.78 2.28 2.66
N LEU A 93 -5.26 1.05 2.51
CA LEU A 93 -6.01 0.60 1.35
C LEU A 93 -7.24 1.50 1.16
N GLY A 94 -7.56 1.81 -0.09
CA GLY A 94 -8.73 2.60 -0.43
C GLY A 94 -10.00 2.00 0.19
N PRO A 95 -10.94 2.83 0.64
CA PRO A 95 -12.19 2.35 1.25
C PRO A 95 -13.04 1.61 0.23
N ARG A 96 -14.14 1.01 0.69
CA ARG A 96 -15.16 0.47 -0.21
C ARG A 96 -15.63 1.54 -1.19
N PHE A 97 -15.52 1.25 -2.48
CA PHE A 97 -15.86 2.17 -3.55
C PHE A 97 -16.81 1.51 -4.55
N VAL A 98 -17.86 2.23 -4.93
CA VAL A 98 -18.86 1.78 -5.90
C VAL A 98 -18.70 2.57 -7.20
N ARG A 99 -18.66 1.87 -8.33
CA ARG A 99 -18.75 2.48 -9.66
C ARG A 99 -20.02 2.02 -10.36
N LEU A 100 -20.77 2.97 -10.91
CA LEU A 100 -21.95 2.71 -11.74
C LEU A 100 -21.60 2.92 -13.21
N ASN A 101 -22.03 1.99 -14.06
CA ASN A 101 -21.81 2.03 -15.50
C ASN A 101 -23.15 1.84 -16.21
N LEU A 102 -23.40 2.65 -17.24
CA LEU A 102 -24.57 2.54 -18.10
C LEU A 102 -24.15 2.73 -19.55
N THR A 103 -24.58 1.82 -20.42
CA THR A 103 -24.49 1.97 -21.87
C THR A 103 -25.86 1.77 -22.47
N PHE A 104 -26.30 2.68 -23.33
CA PHE A 104 -27.62 2.64 -23.95
C PHE A 104 -27.48 2.61 -25.48
N ASN A 105 -28.13 1.63 -26.10
CA ASN A 105 -28.17 1.44 -27.54
C ASN A 105 -29.61 1.65 -28.05
N PHE A 106 -29.77 2.55 -29.03
CA PHE A 106 -31.05 2.95 -29.61
C PHE A 106 -31.21 2.46 -31.06
#